data_AF-A0A939JUS4-F1
#
_entry.id   AF-A0A939JUS4-F1
#
_cell.length_a   1.000
_cell.length_b   1.000
_cell.length_c   1.000
_cell.angle_alpha   90.00
_cell.angle_beta   90.00
_cell.angle_gamma   90.00
#
_symmetry.space_group_name_H-M   'P 1'
#
loop_
_entity.id
_entity.type
_entity.pdbx_description
1 polymer ?
#
loop_
_entity_poly.entity_id
_entity_poly.type
_entity_poly.pdbx_seq_one_letter_code
_entity_poly.pdbx_strand_id
1 'polypeptide(L)'
;MAEYPDAALDRPAWRWLFASAGFTANGRPAQRPERPVELWRGSVPERRADWSWSILRIVAEGYATGTGARRPTTGRLYRTVAPPASLFAHNTGRGEDEYVLDTDGLTITEVPLTRA
;
A
#
# COMPACT_ATOMS: atom_id res chain seq x y z
N MET A 1 16.98 1.23 4.00
CA MET A 1 16.49 -0.09 4.45
C MET A 1 14.97 -0.15 4.59
N ALA A 2 14.25 0.96 4.85
CA ALA A 2 12.77 0.98 4.91
C ALA A 2 12.05 0.92 3.54
N GLU A 3 12.78 1.10 2.42
CA GLU A 3 12.22 1.17 1.08
C GLU A 3 11.96 -0.23 0.46
N TYR A 4 12.55 -1.28 1.05
CA TYR A 4 12.45 -2.68 0.62
C TYR A 4 12.26 -3.60 1.84
N PRO A 5 11.06 -3.64 2.44
CA PRO A 5 10.82 -4.43 3.66
C PRO A 5 11.14 -5.92 3.45
N ASP A 6 10.81 -6.46 2.27
CA ASP A 6 11.06 -7.86 1.92
C ASP A 6 12.55 -8.22 1.79
N ALA A 7 13.44 -7.22 1.74
CA ALA A 7 14.90 -7.45 1.79
C ALA A 7 15.42 -7.62 3.22
N ALA A 8 14.65 -7.21 4.23
CA ALA A 8 15.02 -7.30 5.64
C ALA A 8 14.47 -8.56 6.31
N LEU A 9 13.20 -8.88 6.04
CA LEU A 9 12.51 -10.09 6.54
C LEU A 9 11.61 -10.63 5.43
N ASP A 10 11.33 -11.93 5.45
CA ASP A 10 10.36 -12.52 4.54
C ASP A 10 8.91 -12.12 4.90
N ARG A 11 7.97 -12.37 3.97
CA ARG A 11 6.56 -12.02 4.17
C ARG A 11 5.93 -12.69 5.40
N PRO A 12 6.16 -13.99 5.67
CA PRO A 12 5.66 -14.62 6.90
C PRO A 12 6.13 -13.93 8.19
N ALA A 13 7.41 -13.56 8.29
CA ALA A 13 7.93 -12.85 9.45
C ALA A 13 7.30 -11.46 9.62
N TRP A 14 7.14 -10.71 8.52
CA TRP A 14 6.43 -9.42 8.57
C TRP A 14 4.98 -9.57 9.02
N ARG A 15 4.24 -10.54 8.47
CA ARG A 15 2.86 -10.85 8.89
C ARG A 15 2.78 -11.15 10.38
N TRP A 16 3.70 -11.95 10.89
CA TRP A 16 3.74 -12.27 12.32
C TRP A 16 3.98 -11.03 13.19
N LEU A 17 4.89 -10.15 12.78
CA LEU A 17 5.16 -8.89 13.49
C LEU A 17 3.94 -7.97 13.51
N PHE A 18 3.28 -7.77 12.36
CA PHE A 18 2.07 -6.96 12.28
C PHE A 18 0.89 -7.56 13.05
N ALA A 19 0.72 -8.89 13.00
CA ALA A 19 -0.30 -9.57 13.80
C ALA A 19 -0.06 -9.38 15.31
N SER A 20 1.20 -9.42 15.74
CA SER A 20 1.58 -9.23 17.13
C SER A 20 1.40 -7.78 17.61
N ALA A 21 1.67 -6.80 16.74
CA ALA A 21 1.45 -5.38 17.05
C ALA A 21 -0.05 -5.00 17.08
N GLY A 22 -0.89 -5.74 16.37
CA GLY A 22 -2.26 -5.34 16.09
C GLY A 22 -2.33 -4.19 15.09
N PHE A 23 -3.54 -3.67 14.84
CA PHE A 23 -3.70 -2.52 13.97
C PHE A 23 -3.21 -1.25 14.65
N THR A 24 -2.48 -0.43 13.89
CA THR A 24 -1.96 0.85 14.39
C THR A 24 -2.38 2.02 13.50
N ALA A 25 -2.61 3.17 14.12
CA ALA A 25 -2.78 4.45 13.44
C ALA A 25 -1.68 5.41 13.90
N ASN A 26 -0.85 5.89 12.97
CA ASN A 26 0.31 6.75 13.24
C ASN A 26 1.21 6.19 14.35
N GLY A 27 1.50 4.89 14.29
CA GLY A 27 2.36 4.18 15.25
C GLY A 27 1.74 3.94 16.63
N ARG A 28 0.45 4.23 16.82
CA ARG A 28 -0.27 3.98 18.09
C ARG A 28 -1.31 2.87 17.90
N PRO A 29 -1.55 2.01 18.90
CA PRO A 29 -2.65 1.05 18.85
C PRO A 29 -3.99 1.74 18.54
N ALA A 30 -4.77 1.16 17.63
CA ALA A 30 -6.04 1.72 17.19
C ALA A 30 -7.04 0.62 16.81
N GLN A 31 -8.31 0.99 16.66
CA GLN A 31 -9.32 0.10 16.10
C GLN A 31 -9.20 0.08 14.57
N ARG A 32 -9.34 -1.11 13.97
CA ARG A 32 -9.45 -1.25 12.51
C ARG A 32 -10.72 -0.55 12.00
N PRO A 33 -10.72 -0.05 10.75
CA PRO A 33 -11.94 0.34 10.08
C PRO A 33 -12.99 -0.78 10.12
N GLU A 34 -14.26 -0.45 10.32
CA GLU A 34 -15.35 -1.45 10.37
C GLU A 34 -15.75 -1.95 8.98
N ARG A 35 -15.40 -1.18 7.94
CA ARG A 35 -15.77 -1.45 6.55
C ARG A 35 -14.51 -1.65 5.70
N PRO A 36 -14.61 -2.42 4.60
CA PRO A 36 -13.53 -2.51 3.63
C PRO A 36 -13.10 -1.12 3.13
N VAL A 37 -11.81 -0.97 2.85
CA VAL A 37 -11.21 0.29 2.42
C VAL A 37 -10.75 0.15 0.97
N GLU A 38 -11.16 1.08 0.12
CA GLU A 38 -10.65 1.19 -1.24
C GLU A 38 -9.25 1.81 -1.21
N LEU A 39 -8.29 1.14 -1.84
CA LEU A 39 -6.89 1.49 -1.81
C LEU A 39 -6.27 1.49 -3.20
N TRP A 40 -5.28 2.37 -3.39
CA TRP A 40 -4.58 2.63 -4.64
C TRP A 40 -3.08 2.49 -4.48
N ARG A 41 -2.41 1.93 -5.49
CA ARG A 41 -0.95 1.81 -5.52
C ARG A 41 -0.42 2.12 -6.91
N GLY A 42 0.53 3.05 -6.98
CA GLY A 42 1.34 3.27 -8.16
C GLY A 42 2.63 2.48 -8.05
N SER A 43 2.90 1.60 -9.01
CA SER A 43 4.14 0.83 -9.00
C SER A 43 4.46 0.25 -10.37
N VAL A 44 5.65 -0.31 -10.48
CA VAL A 44 5.97 -1.25 -11.58
C VAL A 44 5.23 -2.58 -11.36
N PRO A 45 4.92 -3.35 -12.42
CA PRO A 45 4.08 -4.55 -12.31
C PRO A 45 4.58 -5.60 -11.33
N GLU A 46 5.90 -5.74 -11.20
CA GLU A 46 6.56 -6.70 -10.31
C GLU A 46 6.28 -6.41 -8.83
N ARG A 47 5.91 -5.17 -8.51
CA ARG A 47 5.69 -4.66 -7.14
C ARG A 47 4.23 -4.28 -6.87
N ARG A 48 3.31 -4.74 -7.72
CA ARG A 48 1.87 -4.46 -7.59
C ARG A 48 1.28 -4.95 -6.26
N ALA A 49 1.87 -5.96 -5.64
CA ALA A 49 1.37 -6.65 -4.45
C ALA A 49 2.27 -6.45 -3.22
N ASP A 50 3.05 -5.37 -3.18
CA ASP A 50 3.78 -5.00 -1.96
C ASP A 50 2.85 -4.28 -0.97
N TRP A 51 3.37 -4.02 0.22
CA TRP A 51 2.61 -3.72 1.43
C TRP A 51 1.94 -2.35 1.48
N SER A 52 2.51 -1.31 0.86
CA SER A 52 2.08 0.09 1.03
C SER A 52 1.09 0.53 -0.05
N TRP A 53 -0.05 1.05 0.37
CA TRP A 53 -1.12 1.53 -0.49
C TRP A 53 -1.72 2.82 0.08
N SER A 54 -2.34 3.64 -0.74
CA SER A 54 -2.93 4.92 -0.32
C SER A 54 -4.44 4.93 -0.53
N ILE A 55 -5.20 5.62 0.31
CA ILE A 55 -6.60 5.93 -0.01
C ILE A 55 -6.72 7.00 -1.12
N LEU A 56 -5.64 7.75 -1.35
CA LEU A 56 -5.59 8.86 -2.30
C LEU A 56 -5.08 8.37 -3.65
N ARG A 57 -6.00 8.23 -4.62
CA ARG A 57 -5.66 7.88 -6.00
C ARG A 57 -4.57 8.77 -6.60
N ILE A 58 -4.62 10.08 -6.34
CA ILE A 58 -3.65 11.05 -6.88
C ILE A 58 -2.22 10.79 -6.40
N VAL A 59 -2.05 10.33 -5.16
CA VAL A 59 -0.75 9.96 -4.59
C VAL A 59 -0.21 8.74 -5.34
N ALA A 60 -1.05 7.71 -5.49
CA ALA A 60 -0.71 6.51 -6.25
C ALA A 60 -0.38 6.81 -7.73
N GLU A 61 -1.12 7.70 -8.39
CA GLU A 61 -0.79 8.14 -9.75
C GLU A 61 0.57 8.85 -9.83
N GLY A 62 0.92 9.63 -8.81
CA GLY A 62 2.25 10.23 -8.68
C GLY A 62 3.38 9.19 -8.64
N TYR A 63 3.19 8.09 -7.92
CA TYR A 63 4.17 6.98 -7.92
C TYR A 63 4.20 6.20 -9.23
N ALA A 64 3.05 6.01 -9.89
CA ALA A 64 2.98 5.32 -11.17
C ALA A 64 3.65 6.12 -12.30
N THR A 65 3.53 7.44 -12.28
CA THR A 65 4.09 8.30 -13.33
C THR A 65 5.50 8.80 -13.00
N GLY A 66 5.85 8.84 -11.72
CA GLY A 66 7.12 9.34 -11.19
C GLY A 66 7.33 10.86 -11.36
N THR A 67 8.28 11.40 -10.59
CA THR A 67 8.72 12.80 -10.70
C THR A 67 10.13 12.90 -11.31
N GLY A 68 10.34 13.84 -12.22
CA GLY A 68 11.66 14.14 -12.80
C GLY A 68 12.30 12.98 -13.58
N ALA A 69 13.60 12.75 -13.39
CA ALA A 69 14.37 11.72 -14.09
C ALA A 69 14.14 10.27 -13.59
N ARG A 70 13.30 10.06 -12.56
CA ARG A 70 13.03 8.75 -11.94
C ARG A 70 11.67 8.16 -12.35
N ARG A 71 11.10 8.60 -13.48
CA ARG A 71 9.83 8.07 -13.99
C ARG A 71 9.98 6.61 -14.41
N PRO A 72 9.24 5.68 -13.82
CA PRO A 72 9.20 4.32 -14.33
C PRO A 72 8.50 4.35 -15.69
N THR A 73 9.18 3.88 -16.74
CA THR A 73 8.61 3.76 -18.09
C THR A 73 7.45 2.75 -18.14
N THR A 74 7.40 1.86 -17.17
CA THR A 74 6.42 0.78 -17.02
C THR A 74 5.48 0.97 -15.85
N GLY A 75 5.46 2.15 -15.21
CA GLY A 75 4.58 2.38 -14.07
C GLY A 75 3.10 2.19 -14.42
N ARG A 76 2.37 1.63 -13.47
CA ARG A 76 0.94 1.29 -13.56
C ARG A 76 0.24 1.70 -12.27
N LEU A 77 -1.07 1.90 -12.40
CA LEU A 77 -1.95 2.16 -11.26
C LEU A 77 -2.75 0.90 -10.95
N TYR A 78 -2.76 0.53 -9.68
CA TYR A 78 -3.46 -0.62 -9.15
C TYR A 78 -4.51 -0.19 -8.13
N ARG A 79 -5.57 -0.97 -8.05
CA ARG A 79 -6.69 -0.79 -7.12
C ARG A 79 -6.97 -2.10 -6.39
N THR A 80 -7.31 -2.01 -5.11
CA THR A 80 -7.91 -3.11 -4.35
C THR A 80 -8.97 -2.60 -3.37
N VAL A 81 -9.83 -3.49 -2.90
CA VAL A 81 -10.76 -3.24 -1.79
C VAL A 81 -10.36 -4.17 -0.66
N ALA A 82 -9.65 -3.60 0.32
CA ALA A 82 -9.03 -4.34 1.40
C ALA A 82 -10.02 -4.55 2.56
N PRO A 83 -10.32 -5.79 2.96
CA PRO A 83 -11.14 -6.04 4.14
C PRO A 83 -10.38 -5.61 5.41
N PRO A 84 -11.07 -5.23 6.51
CA PRO A 84 -10.43 -4.79 7.74
C PRO A 84 -9.32 -5.71 8.26
N ALA A 85 -9.51 -7.03 8.16
CA ALA A 85 -8.56 -8.03 8.64
C ALA A 85 -7.20 -8.02 7.91
N SER A 86 -7.14 -7.48 6.69
CA SER A 86 -5.88 -7.34 5.93
C SER A 86 -5.07 -6.11 6.31
N LEU A 87 -5.66 -5.15 7.05
CA LEU A 87 -5.04 -3.87 7.38
C LEU A 87 -4.16 -3.99 8.63
N PHE A 88 -2.90 -3.59 8.50
CA PHE A 88 -1.90 -3.61 9.57
C PHE A 88 -1.63 -2.24 10.17
N ALA A 89 -1.52 -1.21 9.35
CA ALA A 89 -1.27 0.15 9.82
C ALA A 89 -1.92 1.20 8.93
N HIS A 90 -2.17 2.38 9.49
CA HIS A 90 -2.61 3.58 8.80
C HIS A 90 -1.74 4.78 9.20
N ASN A 91 -1.06 5.38 8.24
CA ASN A 91 -0.07 6.45 8.43
C ASN A 91 -0.45 7.69 7.63
N THR A 92 -0.74 8.80 8.32
CA THR A 92 -1.15 10.06 7.69
C THR A 92 -0.06 11.15 7.72
N GLY A 93 1.02 10.93 8.48
CA GLY A 93 2.04 11.94 8.76
C GLY A 93 2.84 12.49 7.57
N ARG A 94 2.75 11.88 6.38
CA ARG A 94 3.42 12.34 5.15
C ARG A 94 2.48 12.88 4.07
N GLY A 95 1.18 13.02 4.38
CA GLY A 95 0.19 13.43 3.39
C GLY A 95 -0.12 12.39 2.31
N GLU A 96 0.43 11.17 2.44
CA GLU A 96 0.20 10.05 1.53
C GLU A 96 -1.03 9.22 1.93
N ASP A 97 -1.51 9.37 3.17
CA ASP A 97 -2.68 8.65 3.71
C ASP A 97 -2.59 7.13 3.45
N GLU A 98 -1.48 6.57 3.94
CA GLU A 98 -0.97 5.23 3.62
C GLU A 98 -1.57 4.16 4.53
N TYR A 99 -2.03 3.07 3.95
CA TYR A 99 -2.24 1.79 4.61
C TYR A 99 -1.11 0.81 4.31
N VAL A 100 -0.66 0.12 5.36
CA VAL A 100 0.14 -1.11 5.23
C VAL A 100 -0.83 -2.29 5.34
N LEU A 101 -0.83 -3.20 4.38
CA LEU A 101 -1.73 -4.35 4.36
C LEU A 101 -1.11 -5.63 3.81
N ASP A 102 -1.67 -6.77 4.20
CA ASP A 102 -1.43 -8.05 3.55
C ASP A 102 -2.23 -8.15 2.26
N THR A 103 -1.55 -8.33 1.15
CA THR A 103 -2.18 -8.49 -0.17
C THR A 103 -2.51 -9.94 -0.50
N ASP A 104 -2.19 -10.91 0.38
CA ASP A 104 -2.51 -12.32 0.11
C ASP A 104 -4.01 -12.52 -0.11
N GLY A 105 -4.35 -13.24 -1.18
CA GLY A 105 -5.75 -13.48 -1.54
C GLY A 105 -6.56 -12.24 -1.94
N LEU A 106 -5.96 -11.04 -2.01
CA LEU A 106 -6.67 -9.85 -2.47
C LEU A 106 -6.74 -9.79 -4.00
N THR A 107 -7.90 -9.42 -4.52
CA THR A 107 -8.04 -9.04 -5.93
C THR A 107 -7.39 -7.68 -6.13
N ILE A 108 -6.34 -7.66 -6.95
CA ILE A 108 -5.65 -6.44 -7.39
C ILE A 108 -5.93 -6.22 -8.87
N THR A 109 -6.54 -5.09 -9.19
CA THR A 109 -6.93 -4.73 -10.57
C THR A 109 -6.05 -3.59 -11.06
N GLU A 110 -5.44 -3.76 -12.23
CA GLU A 110 -4.82 -2.63 -12.95
C GLU A 110 -5.91 -1.71 -13.49
N VAL A 111 -5.74 -0.40 -13.32
CA VAL A 111 -6.68 0.61 -13.81
C VAL A 111 -5.96 1.64 -14.68
N PRO A 112 -6.67 2.32 -15.60
CA PRO A 112 -6.07 3.40 -16.38
C PRO A 112 -5.58 4.53 -15.47
N LEU A 113 -4.43 5.11 -15.81
CA LEU A 113 -4.02 6.41 -15.29
C LEU A 113 -4.99 7.49 -15.78
N THR A 114 -5.30 8.46 -14.92
CA THR A 114 -6.03 9.64 -15.39
C THR A 114 -5.16 10.35 -16.43
N ARG A 115 -5.70 10.59 -17.63
CA ARG A 115 -4.99 11.39 -18.64
C ARG A 115 -4.92 12.83 -18.14
N ALA A 116 -3.70 13.39 -18.12
CA ALA A 116 -3.49 14.82 -17.96
C ALA A 116 -4.03 15.58 -19.19
#